data_AF-A0A5K7ZFM2-F1
#
_entry.id   AF-A0A5K7ZFM2-F1
#
_cell.length_a   1.000
_cell.length_b   1.000
_cell.length_c   1.000
_cell.angle_alpha   90.00
_cell.angle_beta   90.00
_cell.angle_gamma   90.00
#
_symmetry.space_group_name_H-M   'P 1'
#
loop_
_entity.id
_entity.type
_entity.pdbx_description
1 polymer ?
#
loop_
_entity_poly.entity_id
_entity_poly.type
_entity_poly.pdbx_seq_one_letter_code
_entity_poly.pdbx_strand_id
1 'polypeptide(L)'
;MRLREEGLTVLSFGEKKTPEAFRNACHKFVLTEILRPSNKSDARNEESRTVSNKNDHQSSQHSEDVTQTADFPKEFVLTALEKSSDESGWAHLGTFGGYLNKLQPDFDSRLYGYKKLSDLVKGRKDLFVTEERKAPGSNHKNLYLRAK
;
A
#
# COMPACT_ATOMS: atom_id res chain seq x y z
N MET A 1 2.82 19.60 15.70
CA MET A 1 2.26 19.90 14.35
C MET A 1 0.83 20.35 14.57
N ARG A 2 0.58 21.66 14.54
CA ARG A 2 -0.58 22.28 15.17
C ARG A 2 -1.94 21.81 14.63
N LEU A 3 -2.03 21.52 13.33
CA LEU A 3 -3.26 21.06 12.69
C LEU A 3 -3.76 19.71 13.23
N ARG A 4 -2.86 18.79 13.60
CA ARG A 4 -3.24 17.50 14.20
C ARG A 4 -3.72 17.66 15.64
N GLU A 5 -3.06 18.55 16.38
CA GLU A 5 -3.38 18.85 17.78
C GLU A 5 -4.74 19.55 17.90
N GLU A 6 -5.12 20.33 16.89
CA GLU A 6 -6.44 20.98 16.78
C GLU A 6 -7.55 20.02 16.26
N GLY A 7 -7.25 18.73 16.10
CA GLY A 7 -8.23 17.71 15.72
C GLY A 7 -8.58 17.67 14.23
N LEU A 8 -7.85 18.39 13.37
CA LEU A 8 -8.09 18.40 11.93
C LEU A 8 -7.41 17.23 11.23
N THR A 9 -8.10 16.62 10.27
CA THR A 9 -7.53 15.54 9.44
C THR A 9 -6.56 16.11 8.42
N VAL A 10 -5.26 15.98 8.70
CA VAL A 10 -4.17 16.38 7.80
C VAL A 10 -3.83 15.28 6.78
N LEU A 11 -4.21 15.51 5.53
CA LEU A 11 -3.80 14.73 4.36
C LEU A 11 -2.70 15.48 3.61
N SER A 12 -1.67 14.79 3.14
CA SER A 12 -0.58 15.41 2.39
C SER A 12 -0.16 14.59 1.19
N PHE A 13 0.40 15.28 0.21
CA PHE A 13 0.89 14.70 -1.04
C PHE A 13 2.32 15.17 -1.26
N GLY A 14 3.19 14.30 -1.75
CA GLY A 14 4.55 14.68 -2.09
C GLY A 14 5.33 13.57 -2.81
N GLU A 15 6.59 13.83 -3.08
CA GLU A 15 7.48 12.90 -3.78
C GLU A 15 8.28 12.05 -2.78
N LYS A 16 8.91 10.98 -3.25
CA LYS A 16 9.76 10.10 -2.41
C LYS A 16 10.86 10.86 -1.66
N LYS A 17 11.36 11.98 -2.22
CA LYS A 17 12.40 12.83 -1.62
C LYS A 17 11.92 13.70 -0.46
N THR A 18 10.60 13.76 -0.19
CA THR A 18 10.06 14.54 0.93
C THR A 18 10.65 14.03 2.26
N PRO A 19 11.10 14.92 3.17
CA PRO A 19 11.67 14.50 4.45
C PRO A 19 10.74 13.59 5.25
N GLU A 20 11.29 12.54 5.85
CA GLU A 20 10.51 11.56 6.63
C GLU A 20 9.73 12.22 7.78
N ALA A 21 10.35 13.20 8.44
CA ALA A 21 9.70 13.98 9.49
C ALA A 21 8.40 14.65 9.01
N PHE A 22 8.34 15.10 7.75
CA PHE A 22 7.13 15.69 7.18
C PHE A 22 6.07 14.62 6.87
N ARG A 23 6.48 13.48 6.31
CA ARG A 23 5.57 12.36 6.02
C ARG A 23 4.91 11.84 7.30
N ASN A 24 5.70 11.65 8.35
CA ASN A 24 5.26 11.19 9.68
C ASN A 24 4.46 12.25 10.45
N ALA A 25 4.60 13.53 10.08
CA ALA A 25 3.82 14.58 10.69
C ALA A 25 2.35 14.53 10.28
N CYS A 26 1.94 13.90 9.18
CA CYS A 26 0.55 13.90 8.70
C CYS A 26 -0.26 12.67 9.18
N HIS A 27 -1.57 12.62 8.89
CA HIS A 27 -2.37 11.39 9.11
C HIS A 27 -2.25 10.41 7.96
N LYS A 28 -2.10 10.95 6.74
CA LYS A 28 -1.86 10.17 5.53
C LYS A 28 -0.99 10.98 4.59
N PHE A 29 0.02 10.32 4.04
CA PHE A 29 0.91 10.90 3.06
C PHE A 29 0.82 10.07 1.77
N VAL A 30 0.38 10.68 0.68
CA VAL A 30 0.23 10.01 -0.61
C VAL A 30 1.39 10.41 -1.52
N LEU A 31 2.15 9.41 -1.96
CA LEU A 31 3.20 9.60 -2.94
C LEU A 31 2.59 9.94 -4.31
N THR A 32 3.01 11.07 -4.88
CA THR A 32 2.51 11.59 -6.16
C THR A 32 2.86 10.66 -7.33
N GLU A 33 3.91 9.86 -7.21
CA GLU A 33 4.34 8.85 -8.16
C GLU A 33 3.23 7.80 -8.42
N ILE A 34 2.38 7.52 -7.43
CA ILE A 34 1.27 6.58 -7.56
C ILE A 34 0.10 7.19 -8.35
N LEU A 35 0.01 8.53 -8.40
CA LEU A 35 -1.11 9.27 -9.00
C LEU A 35 -0.87 9.60 -10.48
N ARG A 36 0.37 9.48 -10.95
CA ARG A 36 0.66 9.67 -12.37
C ARG A 36 0.00 8.52 -13.14
N PRO A 37 -0.89 8.79 -14.12
CA PRO A 37 -1.36 7.76 -15.02
C PRO A 37 -0.11 7.14 -15.65
N SER A 38 0.06 5.84 -15.50
CA SER A 38 1.11 5.13 -16.20
C SER A 38 0.80 5.17 -17.70
N ASN A 39 1.24 6.23 -18.37
CA ASN A 39 1.87 6.00 -19.67
C ASN A 39 3.06 5.11 -19.31
N LYS A 40 2.90 3.81 -19.55
CA LYS A 40 4.00 2.85 -19.52
C LYS A 40 4.99 3.27 -20.61
N SER A 41 5.85 4.25 -20.32
CA SER A 41 7.07 4.61 -21.05
C SER A 41 7.58 5.96 -20.52
N ASP A 42 8.82 5.92 -20.05
CA ASP A 42 9.75 7.06 -19.99
C ASP A 42 9.55 8.13 -18.91
N ALA A 43 10.15 7.83 -17.75
CA ALA A 43 10.86 8.84 -16.97
C ALA A 43 12.24 8.32 -16.58
N ARG A 44 13.04 7.97 -17.60
CA ARG A 44 14.50 7.97 -17.50
C ARG A 44 14.97 9.25 -18.20
N ASN A 45 15.52 10.15 -17.38
CA ASN A 45 16.32 11.33 -17.69
C ASN A 45 16.44 11.81 -19.16
N GLU A 46 15.95 13.03 -19.38
CA GLU A 46 16.34 14.10 -20.33
C GLU A 46 16.53 13.85 -21.85
N GLU A 47 15.92 14.81 -22.58
CA GLU A 47 16.26 15.36 -23.90
C GLU A 47 16.17 14.51 -25.20
N SER A 48 15.48 15.14 -26.17
CA SER A 48 15.53 14.94 -27.63
C SER A 48 14.43 14.09 -28.31
N ARG A 49 13.46 14.84 -28.85
CA ARG A 49 12.87 14.81 -30.22
C ARG A 49 12.43 13.47 -30.87
N THR A 50 11.21 13.60 -31.42
CA THR A 50 10.67 13.12 -32.72
C THR A 50 9.89 11.80 -32.83
N VAL A 51 8.55 11.96 -32.81
CA VAL A 51 7.46 11.44 -33.69
C VAL A 51 7.60 10.03 -34.34
N SER A 52 6.69 9.10 -34.02
CA SER A 52 5.63 8.59 -34.95
C SER A 52 4.94 7.28 -34.50
N ASN A 53 3.61 7.41 -34.34
CA ASN A 53 2.51 6.58 -34.84
C ASN A 53 2.23 5.10 -34.39
N LYS A 54 0.99 4.98 -33.88
CA LYS A 54 -0.10 4.02 -34.22
C LYS A 54 -0.19 2.63 -33.57
N ASN A 55 -1.30 2.51 -32.83
CA ASN A 55 -2.38 1.52 -32.93
C ASN A 55 -2.26 0.13 -32.26
N ASP A 56 -3.07 0.00 -31.20
CA ASP A 56 -4.26 -0.88 -31.10
C ASP A 56 -4.18 -2.23 -30.35
N HIS A 57 -5.23 -2.36 -29.51
CA HIS A 57 -5.92 -3.49 -28.89
C HIS A 57 -5.28 -4.70 -28.18
N GLN A 58 -5.89 -4.94 -27.00
CA GLN A 58 -6.26 -6.20 -26.34
C GLN A 58 -5.16 -7.19 -25.94
N SER A 59 -5.03 -7.44 -24.63
CA SER A 59 -5.77 -8.52 -23.97
C SER A 59 -5.31 -8.68 -22.51
N SER A 60 -6.23 -9.13 -21.66
CA SER A 60 -5.94 -9.70 -20.36
C SER A 60 -4.89 -10.79 -20.45
N GLN A 61 -3.87 -10.73 -19.62
CA GLN A 61 -3.30 -11.90 -18.95
C GLN A 61 -2.33 -11.46 -17.87
N HIS A 62 -2.23 -12.32 -16.85
CA HIS A 62 -1.19 -12.35 -15.83
C HIS A 62 0.13 -11.77 -16.34
N SER A 63 0.61 -10.73 -15.67
CA SER A 63 2.01 -10.36 -15.76
C SER A 63 2.42 -9.98 -14.35
N GLU A 64 3.10 -10.93 -13.71
CA GLU A 64 4.20 -10.62 -12.83
C GLU A 64 5.11 -9.62 -13.56
N ASP A 65 4.82 -8.34 -13.38
CA ASP A 65 5.64 -7.26 -13.89
C ASP A 65 6.09 -6.49 -12.65
N VAL A 66 7.16 -7.01 -12.06
CA VAL A 66 7.86 -6.41 -10.91
C VAL A 66 8.57 -5.17 -11.42
N THR A 67 7.79 -4.12 -11.69
CA THR A 67 8.32 -2.78 -11.93
C THR A 67 8.80 -2.22 -10.60
N GLN A 68 10.12 -2.29 -10.38
CA GLN A 68 10.89 -1.59 -9.35
C GLN A 68 10.12 -1.33 -8.05
N THR A 69 9.82 -2.41 -7.33
CA THR A 69 9.23 -2.31 -6.00
C THR A 69 10.28 -1.70 -5.07
N ALA A 70 9.95 -0.57 -4.44
CA ALA A 70 10.64 -0.18 -3.21
C ALA A 70 10.75 -1.41 -2.30
N ASP A 71 11.88 -1.57 -1.60
CA ASP A 71 12.07 -2.70 -0.70
C ASP A 71 10.89 -2.80 0.26
N PHE A 72 10.22 -3.94 0.25
CA PHE A 72 9.05 -4.16 1.09
C PHE A 72 9.51 -4.16 2.56
N PRO A 73 8.97 -3.29 3.44
CA PRO A 73 9.46 -3.11 4.80
C PRO A 73 8.97 -4.25 5.71
N LYS A 74 9.53 -5.46 5.51
CA LYS A 74 9.09 -6.71 6.14
C LYS A 74 9.02 -6.61 7.67
N GLU A 75 10.11 -6.19 8.31
CA GLU A 75 10.22 -6.14 9.77
C GLU A 75 9.16 -5.22 10.38
N PHE A 76 8.98 -4.04 9.79
CA PHE A 76 7.97 -3.09 10.22
C PHE A 76 6.55 -3.68 10.09
N VAL A 77 6.25 -4.28 8.93
CA VAL A 77 4.90 -4.82 8.67
C VAL A 77 4.59 -6.00 9.60
N LEU A 78 5.56 -6.87 9.88
CA LEU A 78 5.40 -7.97 10.82
C LEU A 78 5.24 -7.47 12.27
N THR A 79 6.00 -6.45 12.67
CA THR A 79 5.84 -5.80 13.98
C THR A 79 4.46 -5.16 14.13
N ALA A 80 3.97 -4.50 13.08
CA ALA A 80 2.64 -3.92 13.05
C ALA A 80 1.55 -5.01 13.14
N LEU A 81 1.77 -6.15 12.48
CA LEU A 81 0.86 -7.28 12.52
C LEU A 81 0.77 -7.88 13.92
N GLU A 82 1.90 -8.14 14.56
CA GLU A 82 1.98 -8.64 15.94
C GLU A 82 1.20 -7.75 16.91
N LYS A 83 1.44 -6.43 16.85
CA LYS A 83 0.74 -5.45 17.71
C LYS A 83 -0.76 -5.28 17.41
N SER A 84 -1.22 -5.76 16.26
CA SER A 84 -2.63 -5.71 15.84
C SER A 84 -3.36 -7.05 15.98
N SER A 85 -2.65 -8.09 16.41
CA SER A 85 -3.19 -9.45 16.58
C SER A 85 -3.90 -9.60 17.92
N ASP A 86 -4.92 -10.45 17.93
CA ASP A 86 -5.61 -10.87 19.16
C ASP A 86 -4.83 -11.93 19.93
N GLU A 87 -5.38 -12.39 21.06
CA GLU A 87 -4.80 -13.45 21.90
C GLU A 87 -4.64 -14.79 21.17
N SER A 88 -5.40 -15.00 20.08
CA SER A 88 -5.28 -16.18 19.22
C SER A 88 -4.22 -16.01 18.12
N GLY A 89 -3.51 -14.89 18.10
CA GLY A 89 -2.48 -14.56 17.12
C GLY A 89 -3.02 -14.17 15.75
N TRP A 90 -4.30 -13.80 15.64
CA TRP A 90 -4.91 -13.35 14.39
C TRP A 90 -5.24 -11.87 14.45
N ALA A 91 -4.90 -11.12 13.40
CA ALA A 91 -5.33 -9.75 13.23
C ALA A 91 -6.51 -9.68 12.24
N HIS A 92 -7.49 -8.84 12.52
CA HIS A 92 -8.48 -8.45 11.52
C HIS A 92 -7.85 -7.48 10.52
N LEU A 93 -8.07 -7.66 9.20
CA LEU A 93 -7.45 -6.85 8.14
C LEU A 93 -7.64 -5.34 8.34
N GLY A 94 -8.84 -4.92 8.75
CA GLY A 94 -9.13 -3.50 8.98
C GLY A 94 -8.34 -2.92 10.15
N THR A 95 -8.18 -3.70 11.23
CA THR A 95 -7.40 -3.31 12.41
C THR A 95 -5.92 -3.19 12.06
N PHE A 96 -5.39 -4.19 11.37
CA PHE A 96 -4.02 -4.18 10.85
C PHE A 96 -3.74 -2.99 9.92
N GLY A 97 -4.62 -2.72 8.96
CA GLY A 97 -4.49 -1.58 8.05
C GLY A 97 -4.56 -0.22 8.76
N GLY A 98 -5.44 -0.08 9.75
CA GLY A 98 -5.49 1.11 10.60
C GLY A 98 -4.18 1.31 11.39
N TYR A 99 -3.63 0.22 11.93
CA TYR A 99 -2.37 0.26 12.67
C TYR A 99 -1.17 0.61 11.79
N LEU A 100 -1.10 0.05 10.57
CA LEU A 100 -0.10 0.41 9.57
C LEU A 100 -0.10 1.91 9.27
N ASN A 101 -1.28 2.48 8.96
CA ASN A 101 -1.39 3.91 8.65
C ASN A 101 -1.01 4.80 9.85
N LYS A 102 -1.26 4.35 11.08
CA LYS A 102 -0.88 5.09 12.29
C LYS A 102 0.63 5.16 12.49
N LEU A 103 1.34 4.09 12.14
CA LEU A 103 2.78 3.98 12.35
C LEU A 103 3.61 4.47 11.14
N GLN A 104 3.12 4.26 9.92
CA GLN A 104 3.73 4.71 8.67
C GLN A 104 2.63 5.29 7.76
N PRO A 105 2.36 6.60 7.87
CA PRO A 105 1.32 7.28 7.08
C PRO A 105 1.54 7.25 5.56
N ASP A 106 2.75 6.92 5.11
CA ASP A 106 3.15 6.81 3.71
C ASP A 106 3.15 5.36 3.17
N PHE A 107 2.79 4.37 4.00
CA PHE A 107 2.64 2.98 3.54
C PHE A 107 1.45 2.87 2.57
N ASP A 108 1.71 2.38 1.35
CA ASP A 108 0.68 2.17 0.34
C ASP A 108 0.92 0.87 -0.44
N SER A 109 -0.10 0.01 -0.51
CA SER A 109 0.00 -1.28 -1.21
C SER A 109 0.34 -1.14 -2.70
N ARG A 110 0.01 0.00 -3.31
CA ARG A 110 0.25 0.27 -4.73
C ARG A 110 1.73 0.43 -5.06
N LEU A 111 2.54 0.86 -4.09
CA LEU A 111 4.00 0.90 -4.22
C LEU A 111 4.61 -0.49 -4.41
N TYR A 112 3.88 -1.53 -4.02
CA TYR A 112 4.29 -2.93 -4.10
C TYR A 112 3.49 -3.70 -5.16
N GLY A 113 2.78 -3.01 -6.06
CA GLY A 113 2.04 -3.63 -7.16
C GLY A 113 0.61 -4.10 -6.82
N TYR A 114 0.10 -3.79 -5.62
CA TYR A 114 -1.22 -4.24 -5.18
C TYR A 114 -2.22 -3.10 -5.10
N LYS A 115 -3.41 -3.28 -5.68
CA LYS A 115 -4.48 -2.26 -5.66
C LYS A 115 -5.07 -2.04 -4.26
N LYS A 116 -5.06 -3.07 -3.42
CA LYS A 116 -5.62 -3.07 -2.07
C LYS A 116 -4.69 -3.80 -1.10
N LEU A 117 -4.78 -3.44 0.18
CA LEU A 117 -4.08 -4.15 1.26
C LEU A 117 -4.47 -5.63 1.32
N SER A 118 -5.76 -5.95 1.06
CA SER A 118 -6.24 -7.34 0.96
C SER A 118 -5.48 -8.14 -0.10
N ASP A 119 -5.17 -7.51 -1.23
CA ASP A 119 -4.49 -8.18 -2.35
C ASP A 119 -3.02 -8.38 -2.01
N LEU A 120 -2.40 -7.41 -1.34
CA LEU A 120 -1.02 -7.51 -0.85
C LEU A 120 -0.84 -8.67 0.11
N VAL A 121 -1.70 -8.78 1.13
CA VAL A 121 -1.56 -9.83 2.15
C VAL A 121 -1.88 -11.21 1.58
N LYS A 122 -2.81 -11.31 0.61
CA LYS A 122 -3.11 -12.56 -0.11
C LYS A 122 -2.01 -12.94 -1.10
N GLY A 123 -1.33 -11.96 -1.68
CA GLY A 123 -0.22 -12.17 -2.62
C GLY A 123 1.08 -12.55 -1.93
N ARG A 124 1.37 -11.99 -0.75
CA ARG A 124 2.59 -12.25 0.04
C ARG A 124 2.45 -13.45 0.97
N LYS A 125 2.18 -14.62 0.40
CA LYS A 125 2.09 -15.92 1.12
C LYS A 125 3.43 -16.39 1.69
N ASP A 126 4.51 -15.71 1.34
CA ASP A 126 5.83 -15.84 1.96
C ASP A 126 5.84 -15.28 3.39
N LEU A 127 4.99 -14.28 3.70
CA LEU A 127 4.98 -13.57 4.98
C LEU A 127 3.69 -13.76 5.78
N PHE A 128 2.56 -13.95 5.11
CA PHE A 128 1.25 -13.97 5.75
C PHE A 128 0.50 -15.27 5.54
N VAL A 129 -0.17 -15.70 6.59
CA VAL A 129 -1.25 -16.69 6.53
C VAL A 129 -2.57 -15.94 6.63
N THR A 130 -3.50 -16.19 5.71
CA THR A 130 -4.78 -15.47 5.64
C THR A 130 -5.96 -16.43 5.74
N GLU A 131 -7.01 -16.02 6.44
CA GLU A 131 -8.23 -16.79 6.64
C GLU A 131 -9.47 -15.90 6.48
N GLU A 132 -10.49 -16.37 5.76
CA GLU A 132 -11.78 -15.67 5.66
C GLU A 132 -12.80 -16.27 6.63
N ARG A 133 -13.29 -15.48 7.58
CA ARG A 133 -14.27 -15.90 8.58
C ARG A 133 -15.59 -15.20 8.35
N LYS A 134 -16.71 -15.91 8.49
CA LYS A 134 -18.05 -15.27 8.44
C LYS A 134 -18.24 -14.42 9.69
N ALA A 135 -18.73 -13.19 9.52
CA ALA A 135 -19.10 -12.36 10.65
C ALA A 135 -20.36 -12.94 11.34
N PRO A 136 -20.45 -12.91 12.68
CA PRO A 136 -21.66 -13.34 13.38
C PRO A 136 -22.88 -12.56 12.89
N GLY A 137 -23.92 -13.27 12.45
CA GLY A 137 -25.17 -12.65 11.99
C GLY A 137 -25.11 -11.95 10.63
N SER A 138 -24.04 -12.11 9.84
CA SER A 138 -23.95 -11.51 8.50
C SER A 138 -23.42 -12.51 7.46
N ASN A 139 -23.80 -12.29 6.20
CA ASN A 139 -23.27 -13.04 5.05
C ASN A 139 -21.90 -12.52 4.58
N HIS A 140 -21.39 -11.44 5.18
CA HIS A 140 -20.09 -10.89 4.86
C HIS A 140 -18.97 -11.69 5.53
N LYS A 141 -17.88 -11.85 4.79
CA LYS A 141 -16.66 -12.48 5.27
C LYS A 141 -15.65 -11.40 5.68
N ASN A 142 -15.07 -11.58 6.86
CA ASN A 142 -13.97 -10.79 7.37
C ASN A 142 -12.66 -11.52 7.06
N LEU A 143 -11.66 -10.78 6.57
CA LEU A 143 -10.32 -11.32 6.34
C LEU A 143 -9.49 -11.16 7.61
N TYR A 144 -8.93 -12.26 8.06
CA TYR A 144 -7.96 -12.32 9.15
C TYR A 144 -6.60 -12.73 8.60
N LEU A 145 -5.54 -12.25 9.23
CA LEU A 145 -4.17 -12.57 8.86
C LEU A 145 -3.29 -12.75 10.10
N ARG A 146 -2.25 -13.55 9.95
CA ARG A 146 -1.18 -13.73 10.95
C ARG A 146 0.17 -13.90 10.26
N ALA A 147 1.25 -13.69 11.02
CA ALA A 147 2.59 -13.97 10.54
C ALA A 147 2.72 -15.47 10.21
N LYS A 148 3.50 -15.79 9.17
CA LYS A 148 3.82 -17.17 8.80
C LYS A 148 4.91 -17.76 9.70
#